data_AF-A0AAU7Q3Y2-F1
#
_entry.id   AF-A0AAU7Q3Y2-F1
#
_cell.length_a   1.000
_cell.length_b   1.000
_cell.length_c   1.000
_cell.angle_alpha   90.00
_cell.angle_beta   90.00
_cell.angle_gamma   90.00
#
_symmetry.space_group_name_H-M   'P 1'
#
loop_
_entity.id
_entity.type
_entity.pdbx_description
1 polymer ?
#
loop_
_entity_poly.entity_id
_entity_poly.type
_entity_poly.pdbx_seq_one_letter_code
_entity_poly.pdbx_strand_id
1 'polypeptide(L)'
;MRLKKVLNGYIENGVETVSIYRSCAEIELRANKHEFKISEFLNSNFCKDNGILGFSTLHSNGKSGIHGFVSEEGIRYYIVTDGSYEMTLNWYDKDGKKCTIIINIDASGIELIERNSVTDDQLKANKDVKIGNLFLYQIKFKNKEEGNHKSSETVIENGNRNINIQTTQEIECDSKETQISATKMQDKSTQAIDDSLNEEINKLEKENTRLTEDKEIISEQLQQKVREVEELKAIIQKNLDQKTEELAKATQKLKQLSDAVESEVKERRGSVK
;
A
#
# COMPACT_ATOMS: atom_id res chain seq x y z
N MET A 1 -17.62 -5.79 12.26
CA MET A 1 -18.78 -4.93 11.93
C MET A 1 -18.60 -3.45 12.28
N ARG A 2 -17.89 -3.06 13.37
CA ARG A 2 -17.64 -1.63 13.71
C ARG A 2 -16.65 -0.91 12.78
N LEU A 3 -15.54 -1.56 12.40
CA LEU A 3 -14.46 -0.96 11.61
C LEU A 3 -14.91 -0.50 10.20
N LYS A 4 -15.53 -1.40 9.43
CA LYS A 4 -16.14 -1.10 8.11
C LYS A 4 -17.10 0.09 8.17
N LYS A 5 -17.90 0.21 9.24
CA LYS A 5 -18.86 1.32 9.40
C LYS A 5 -18.15 2.66 9.63
N VAL A 6 -17.09 2.68 10.43
CA VAL A 6 -16.28 3.90 10.66
C VAL A 6 -15.59 4.32 9.36
N LEU A 7 -14.98 3.38 8.64
CA LEU A 7 -14.27 3.67 7.40
C LEU A 7 -15.18 4.12 6.26
N ASN A 8 -16.42 3.62 6.19
CA ASN A 8 -17.41 4.13 5.23
C ASN A 8 -17.77 5.60 5.45
N GLY A 9 -17.49 6.17 6.63
CA GLY A 9 -17.61 7.60 6.88
C GLY A 9 -16.47 8.43 6.28
N TYR A 10 -15.29 7.83 6.05
CA TYR A 10 -14.14 8.48 5.43
C TYR A 10 -14.00 8.17 3.94
N ILE A 11 -14.48 6.99 3.52
CA ILE A 11 -14.54 6.52 2.14
C ILE A 11 -16.00 6.24 1.83
N GLU A 12 -16.69 7.26 1.31
CA GLU A 12 -18.15 7.34 1.23
C GLU A 12 -18.82 6.06 0.67
N ASN A 13 -19.26 5.18 1.58
CA ASN A 13 -19.82 3.85 1.31
C ASN A 13 -18.98 2.96 0.37
N GLY A 14 -17.72 3.29 0.15
CA GLY A 14 -16.84 2.63 -0.81
C GLY A 14 -16.15 1.40 -0.28
N VAL A 15 -16.24 1.10 1.02
CA VAL A 15 -15.50 0.01 1.66
C VAL A 15 -16.27 -1.30 1.58
N GLU A 16 -15.67 -2.31 0.96
CA GLU A 16 -16.15 -3.69 0.95
C GLU A 16 -15.54 -4.48 2.11
N THR A 17 -14.22 -4.58 2.17
CA THR A 17 -13.50 -5.24 3.25
C THR A 17 -12.38 -4.36 3.78
N VAL A 18 -11.93 -4.68 4.99
CA VAL A 18 -10.81 -3.99 5.62
C VAL A 18 -10.02 -5.00 6.44
N SER A 19 -8.71 -4.95 6.27
CA SER A 19 -7.73 -5.70 7.03
C SER A 19 -6.72 -4.72 7.60
N ILE A 20 -6.32 -4.88 8.86
CA ILE A 20 -5.26 -4.07 9.46
C ILE A 20 -4.06 -4.98 9.68
N TYR A 21 -2.93 -4.62 9.09
CA TYR A 21 -1.66 -5.28 9.31
C TYR A 21 -0.65 -4.27 9.85
N ARG A 22 -0.23 -4.49 11.11
CA ARG A 22 0.61 -3.54 11.86
C ARG A 22 -0.01 -2.14 11.87
N SER A 23 0.71 -1.15 11.37
CA SER A 23 0.28 0.25 11.27
C SER A 23 -0.38 0.61 9.94
N CYS A 24 -0.69 -0.38 9.08
CA CYS A 24 -1.28 -0.15 7.77
C CYS A 24 -2.68 -0.77 7.64
N ALA A 25 -3.63 0.02 7.13
CA ALA A 25 -4.96 -0.45 6.76
C ALA A 25 -5.02 -0.81 5.27
N GLU A 26 -5.32 -2.07 4.96
CA GLU A 26 -5.67 -2.50 3.60
C GLU A 26 -7.18 -2.45 3.43
N ILE A 27 -7.65 -1.76 2.40
CA ILE A 27 -9.07 -1.44 2.21
C ILE A 27 -9.49 -1.91 0.82
N GLU A 28 -10.36 -2.90 0.76
CA GLU A 28 -10.96 -3.33 -0.51
C GLU A 28 -12.14 -2.42 -0.84
N LEU A 29 -12.14 -1.89 -2.06
CA LEU A 29 -13.15 -0.98 -2.57
C LEU A 29 -14.27 -1.76 -3.27
N ARG A 30 -15.50 -1.25 -3.14
CA ARG A 30 -16.67 -1.85 -3.80
C ARG A 30 -16.58 -1.74 -5.32
N ALA A 31 -16.86 -2.86 -6.00
CA ALA A 31 -16.75 -3.02 -7.45
C ALA A 31 -17.62 -2.06 -8.29
N ASN A 32 -18.69 -1.50 -7.72
CA ASN A 32 -19.67 -0.68 -8.43
C ASN A 32 -19.39 0.83 -8.36
N LYS A 33 -18.25 1.25 -7.81
CA LYS A 33 -17.87 2.66 -7.70
C LYS A 33 -16.52 2.87 -8.40
N HIS A 34 -16.44 3.90 -9.25
CA HIS A 34 -15.21 4.27 -9.96
C HIS A 34 -14.61 5.60 -9.46
N GLU A 35 -15.37 6.31 -8.64
CA GLU A 35 -15.00 7.58 -8.03
C GLU A 35 -15.18 7.46 -6.51
N PHE A 36 -14.11 7.69 -5.75
CA PHE A 36 -14.13 7.57 -4.30
C PHE A 36 -13.85 8.90 -3.64
N LYS A 37 -14.72 9.28 -2.70
CA LYS A 37 -14.50 10.44 -1.84
C LYS A 37 -13.71 9.99 -0.62
N ILE A 38 -12.49 10.50 -0.46
CA ILE A 38 -11.61 10.23 0.68
C ILE A 38 -11.41 11.50 1.47
N SER A 39 -11.95 11.54 2.69
CA SER A 39 -11.81 12.71 3.55
C SER A 39 -10.97 12.37 4.78
N GLU A 40 -9.80 13.02 4.93
CA GLU A 40 -9.07 13.14 6.20
C GLU A 40 -8.75 11.83 6.94
N PHE A 41 -8.73 10.69 6.26
CA PHE A 41 -8.60 9.39 6.91
C PHE A 41 -7.35 9.31 7.80
N LEU A 42 -6.18 9.64 7.26
CA LEU A 42 -4.91 9.63 8.00
C LEU A 42 -4.80 10.70 9.10
N ASN A 43 -5.63 11.75 9.06
CA ASN A 43 -5.66 12.78 10.10
C ASN A 43 -6.73 12.49 11.19
N SER A 44 -7.49 11.41 11.03
CA SER A 44 -8.59 11.08 11.92
C SER A 44 -8.10 10.58 13.29
N ASN A 45 -8.92 10.81 14.32
CA ASN A 45 -8.72 10.20 15.64
C ASN A 45 -8.74 8.67 15.54
N PHE A 46 -9.53 8.12 14.62
CA PHE A 46 -9.55 6.68 14.38
C PHE A 46 -8.15 6.14 14.05
N CYS A 47 -7.41 6.79 13.15
CA CYS A 47 -6.04 6.37 12.83
C CYS A 47 -5.08 6.54 14.01
N LYS A 48 -5.16 7.67 14.72
CA LYS A 48 -4.32 7.97 15.90
C LYS A 48 -4.54 6.95 17.02
N ASP A 49 -5.80 6.70 17.37
CA ASP A 49 -6.19 5.80 18.46
C ASP A 49 -5.83 4.33 18.17
N ASN A 50 -5.69 3.97 16.89
CA ASN A 50 -5.40 2.60 16.45
C ASN A 50 -3.96 2.44 15.91
N GLY A 51 -3.09 3.46 16.04
CA GLY A 51 -1.70 3.40 15.55
C GLY A 51 -1.57 3.20 14.04
N ILE A 52 -2.56 3.64 13.27
CA ILE A 52 -2.57 3.52 11.82
C ILE A 52 -1.80 4.72 11.24
N LEU A 53 -0.68 4.41 10.59
CA LEU A 53 0.19 5.38 9.94
C LEU A 53 0.04 5.34 8.41
N GLY A 54 -0.63 4.34 7.85
CA GLY A 54 -0.82 4.23 6.41
C GLY A 54 -2.05 3.43 6.01
N PHE A 55 -2.38 3.53 4.73
CA PHE A 55 -3.38 2.69 4.10
C PHE A 55 -3.08 2.45 2.63
N SER A 56 -3.67 1.38 2.12
CA SER A 56 -3.69 1.01 0.72
C SER A 56 -5.10 0.62 0.34
N THR A 57 -5.57 1.09 -0.82
CA THR A 57 -6.84 0.61 -1.38
C THR A 57 -6.60 -0.41 -2.49
N LEU A 58 -7.49 -1.38 -2.58
CA LEU A 58 -7.53 -2.39 -3.65
C LEU A 58 -8.89 -2.30 -4.33
N HIS A 59 -8.90 -2.19 -5.66
CA HIS A 59 -10.12 -2.36 -6.45
C HIS A 59 -10.54 -3.84 -6.44
N SER A 60 -11.80 -4.11 -6.77
CA SER A 60 -12.34 -5.48 -6.79
C SER A 60 -11.65 -6.42 -7.80
N ASN A 61 -10.91 -5.87 -8.75
CA ASN A 61 -10.08 -6.62 -9.71
C ASN A 61 -8.66 -6.90 -9.18
N GLY A 62 -8.37 -6.56 -7.92
CA GLY A 62 -7.08 -6.73 -7.27
C GLY A 62 -6.04 -5.65 -7.60
N LYS A 63 -6.36 -4.64 -8.41
CA LYS A 63 -5.44 -3.52 -8.69
C LYS A 63 -5.35 -2.57 -7.50
N SER A 64 -4.14 -2.10 -7.19
CA SER A 64 -3.91 -1.03 -6.23
C SER A 64 -4.53 0.28 -6.70
N GLY A 65 -5.26 0.94 -5.82
CA GLY A 65 -5.96 2.19 -6.11
C GLY A 65 -5.20 3.44 -5.67
N ILE A 66 -5.24 3.73 -4.38
CA ILE A 66 -4.50 4.84 -3.74
C ILE A 66 -3.81 4.32 -2.49
N HIS A 67 -2.60 4.82 -2.28
CA HIS A 67 -1.84 4.62 -1.06
C HIS A 67 -1.71 5.94 -0.32
N GLY A 68 -1.77 5.90 1.00
CA GLY A 68 -1.39 7.04 1.81
C GLY A 68 -0.64 6.63 3.05
N PHE A 69 0.29 7.47 3.49
CA PHE A 69 1.03 7.24 4.73
C PHE A 69 1.48 8.55 5.38
N VAL A 70 1.80 8.48 6.66
CA VAL A 70 2.37 9.56 7.46
C VAL A 70 3.85 9.27 7.67
N SER A 71 4.75 10.18 7.30
CA SER A 71 6.18 10.05 7.60
C SER A 71 6.48 10.33 9.07
N GLU A 72 7.72 10.08 9.49
CA GLU A 72 8.18 10.35 10.85
C GLU A 72 8.10 11.85 11.21
N GLU A 73 8.25 12.73 10.22
CA GLU A 73 8.07 14.19 10.37
C GLU A 73 6.59 14.62 10.41
N GLY A 74 5.65 13.67 10.34
CA GLY A 74 4.22 13.94 10.36
C GLY A 74 3.62 14.36 9.01
N ILE A 75 4.38 14.27 7.91
CA ILE A 75 3.90 14.65 6.58
C ILE A 75 3.03 13.54 6.01
N ARG A 76 1.83 13.87 5.55
CA ARG A 76 0.93 12.94 4.86
C ARG A 76 1.23 12.90 3.37
N TYR A 77 1.49 11.70 2.86
CA TYR A 77 1.68 11.41 1.44
C TYR A 77 0.46 10.70 0.90
N TYR A 78 0.04 11.06 -0.31
CA TYR A 78 -1.01 10.38 -1.06
C TYR A 78 -0.52 10.06 -2.47
N ILE A 79 -0.58 8.79 -2.87
CA ILE A 79 -0.09 8.27 -4.14
C ILE A 79 -1.23 7.52 -4.82
N VAL A 80 -1.77 8.08 -5.90
CA VAL A 80 -2.81 7.44 -6.70
C VAL A 80 -2.14 6.60 -7.79
N THR A 81 -2.43 5.30 -7.81
CA THR A 81 -1.93 4.34 -8.82
C THR A 81 -2.99 3.97 -9.85
N ASP A 82 -4.26 3.89 -9.46
CA ASP A 82 -5.38 3.57 -10.36
C ASP A 82 -6.73 4.10 -9.82
N GLY A 83 -7.58 4.58 -10.73
CA GLY A 83 -8.92 5.12 -10.43
C GLY A 83 -8.99 6.64 -10.31
N SER A 84 -10.14 7.13 -9.86
CA SER A 84 -10.43 8.56 -9.64
C SER A 84 -10.86 8.79 -8.19
N TYR A 85 -10.29 9.84 -7.58
CA TYR A 85 -10.49 10.13 -6.16
C TYR A 85 -10.73 11.62 -5.93
N GLU A 86 -11.90 11.94 -5.39
CA GLU A 86 -12.16 13.24 -4.79
C GLU A 86 -11.60 13.21 -3.36
N MET A 87 -10.70 14.12 -3.03
CA MET A 87 -10.02 14.14 -1.73
C MET A 87 -10.27 15.46 -1.01
N THR A 88 -10.72 15.37 0.24
CA THR A 88 -10.72 16.52 1.16
C THR A 88 -9.42 16.52 1.93
N LEU A 89 -8.63 17.58 1.75
CA LEU A 89 -7.33 17.76 2.41
C LEU A 89 -7.40 18.96 3.35
N ASN A 90 -7.10 18.75 4.63
CA ASN A 90 -7.02 19.84 5.60
C ASN A 90 -5.65 19.95 6.23
N TRP A 91 -5.20 21.15 6.57
CA TRP A 91 -4.00 21.37 7.39
C TRP A 91 -4.22 22.58 8.27
N TYR A 92 -3.26 22.91 9.13
CA TYR A 92 -3.31 24.14 9.91
C TYR A 92 -2.19 25.06 9.44
N ASP A 93 -2.51 26.35 9.23
CA ASP A 93 -1.49 27.34 8.96
C ASP A 93 -0.71 27.70 10.24
N LYS A 94 0.31 28.55 10.08
CA LYS A 94 1.19 29.01 11.17
C LYS A 94 0.43 29.70 12.32
N ASP A 95 -0.76 30.22 12.05
CA ASP A 95 -1.60 30.92 13.03
C ASP A 95 -2.63 29.96 13.67
N GLY A 96 -2.54 28.66 13.37
CA GLY A 96 -3.43 27.62 13.86
C GLY A 96 -4.80 27.62 13.18
N LYS A 97 -4.97 28.34 12.07
CA LYS A 97 -6.23 28.35 11.32
C LYS A 97 -6.29 27.13 10.41
N LYS A 98 -7.43 26.44 10.44
CA LYS A 98 -7.68 25.29 9.56
C LYS A 98 -7.82 25.75 8.12
N CYS A 99 -7.00 25.19 7.24
CA CYS A 99 -7.11 25.26 5.79
C CYS A 99 -7.75 23.97 5.28
N THR A 100 -8.60 24.06 4.26
CA THR A 100 -9.26 22.92 3.63
C THR A 100 -9.30 23.13 2.13
N ILE A 101 -8.97 22.12 1.33
CA ILE A 101 -9.25 22.10 -0.12
C ILE A 101 -9.90 20.78 -0.49
N ILE A 102 -10.63 20.80 -1.61
CA ILE A 102 -11.14 19.61 -2.26
C ILE A 102 -10.50 19.52 -3.63
N ILE A 103 -9.94 18.35 -3.94
CA ILE A 103 -9.30 18.08 -5.22
C ILE A 103 -9.89 16.81 -5.82
N ASN A 104 -9.81 16.66 -7.13
CA ASN A 104 -9.99 15.37 -7.81
C ASN A 104 -8.65 14.95 -8.41
N ILE A 105 -8.30 13.66 -8.28
CA ILE A 105 -7.09 13.09 -8.85
C ILE A 105 -7.49 11.89 -9.70
N ASP A 106 -7.06 11.88 -10.96
CA ASP A 106 -7.21 10.76 -11.87
C ASP A 106 -6.05 10.69 -12.88
N ALA A 107 -6.15 9.81 -13.87
CA ALA A 107 -5.14 9.63 -14.92
C ALA A 107 -4.86 10.90 -15.75
N SER A 108 -5.79 11.85 -15.79
CA SER A 108 -5.64 13.13 -16.48
C SER A 108 -4.83 14.12 -15.67
N GLY A 109 -4.73 13.97 -14.35
CA GLY A 109 -3.98 14.86 -13.46
C GLY A 109 -4.79 15.26 -12.22
N ILE A 110 -4.45 16.42 -11.66
CA ILE A 110 -5.04 16.91 -10.40
C ILE A 110 -5.85 18.17 -10.70
N GLU A 111 -7.14 18.14 -10.35
CA GLU A 111 -8.07 19.25 -10.46
C GLU A 111 -8.36 19.84 -9.08
N LEU A 112 -8.34 21.17 -8.96
CA LEU A 112 -8.79 21.86 -7.74
C LEU A 112 -10.30 22.11 -7.84
N ILE A 113 -11.07 21.33 -7.08
CA ILE A 113 -12.53 21.41 -7.08
C ILE A 113 -13.01 22.57 -6.21
N GLU A 114 -12.47 22.68 -4.99
CA GLU A 114 -12.85 23.74 -4.07
C GLU A 114 -11.66 24.22 -3.24
N ARG A 115 -11.49 25.54 -3.18
CA ARG A 115 -10.38 26.19 -2.47
C ARG A 115 -10.73 26.65 -1.06
N ASN A 116 -12.01 26.71 -0.68
CA ASN A 116 -12.50 27.15 0.64
C ASN A 116 -11.78 28.38 1.23
N SER A 117 -11.60 29.42 0.41
CA SER A 117 -10.92 30.67 0.79
C SER A 117 -9.45 30.54 1.22
N VAL A 118 -8.80 29.40 0.97
CA VAL A 118 -7.36 29.21 1.19
C VAL A 118 -6.60 30.09 0.23
N THR A 119 -5.71 30.96 0.72
CA THR A 119 -4.90 31.85 -0.14
C THR A 119 -3.70 31.11 -0.76
N ASP A 120 -3.02 31.71 -1.74
CA ASP A 120 -1.77 31.16 -2.29
C ASP A 120 -0.69 31.07 -1.21
N ASP A 121 -0.61 32.05 -0.31
CA ASP A 121 0.36 32.05 0.77
C ASP A 121 0.08 30.94 1.78
N GLN A 122 -1.19 30.67 2.10
CA GLN A 122 -1.57 29.55 2.96
C GLN A 122 -1.27 28.19 2.30
N LEU A 123 -1.43 28.10 0.97
CA LEU A 123 -1.07 26.90 0.20
C LEU A 123 0.45 26.68 0.16
N LYS A 124 1.24 27.74 -0.02
CA LYS A 124 2.72 27.71 0.02
C LYS A 124 3.26 27.39 1.41
N ALA A 125 2.55 27.81 2.46
CA ALA A 125 2.91 27.53 3.84
C ALA A 125 2.62 26.09 4.27
N ASN A 126 1.86 25.30 3.48
CA ASN A 126 1.59 23.91 3.78
C ASN A 126 2.88 23.09 3.86
N LYS A 127 3.09 22.44 4.99
CA LYS A 127 4.16 21.46 5.21
C LYS A 127 3.63 20.06 5.55
N ASP A 128 2.31 19.89 5.55
CA ASP A 128 1.63 18.74 6.15
C ASP A 128 1.19 17.71 5.11
N VAL A 129 1.02 18.12 3.86
CA VAL A 129 0.40 17.29 2.82
C VAL A 129 1.19 17.32 1.51
N LYS A 130 1.46 16.13 0.97
CA LYS A 130 2.02 15.89 -0.36
C LYS A 130 1.14 14.95 -1.17
N ILE A 131 1.14 15.17 -2.49
CA ILE A 131 0.55 14.27 -3.48
C ILE A 131 1.68 13.80 -4.39
N GLY A 132 1.90 12.48 -4.45
CA GLY A 132 3.16 11.93 -4.91
C GLY A 132 4.30 12.54 -4.09
N ASN A 133 5.24 13.19 -4.79
CA ASN A 133 6.39 13.84 -4.18
C ASN A 133 6.27 15.37 -4.12
N LEU A 134 5.10 15.93 -4.43
CA LEU A 134 4.89 17.38 -4.54
C LEU A 134 4.06 17.90 -3.36
N PHE A 135 4.49 19.00 -2.76
CA PHE A 135 3.65 19.81 -1.90
C PHE A 135 2.54 20.47 -2.71
N LEU A 136 1.42 20.77 -2.05
CA LEU A 136 0.23 21.32 -2.72
C LEU A 136 0.51 22.59 -3.56
N TYR A 137 1.39 23.48 -3.11
CA TYR A 137 1.73 24.69 -3.88
C TYR A 137 2.58 24.43 -5.15
N GLN A 138 3.21 23.27 -5.24
CA GLN A 138 4.01 22.87 -6.40
C GLN A 138 3.14 22.23 -7.50
N ILE A 139 1.90 21.89 -7.18
CA ILE A 139 0.98 21.22 -8.10
C ILE A 139 0.34 22.27 -9.00
N LYS A 140 0.41 22.03 -10.31
CA LYS A 140 -0.38 22.78 -11.30
C LYS A 140 -1.80 22.20 -11.33
N PHE A 141 -2.68 22.77 -10.52
CA PHE A 141 -4.09 22.37 -10.53
C PHE A 141 -4.73 22.76 -11.86
N LYS A 142 -5.51 21.83 -12.42
CA LYS A 142 -6.50 22.18 -13.42
C LYS A 142 -7.62 22.94 -12.70
N ASN A 143 -7.99 24.11 -13.21
CA ASN A 143 -9.19 24.78 -12.77
C ASN A 143 -10.35 24.28 -13.63
N LYS A 144 -11.50 24.04 -13.00
CA LYS A 144 -12.75 23.84 -13.73
C LYS A 144 -13.06 25.16 -14.44
N GLU A 145 -13.06 25.18 -15.78
CA GLU A 145 -13.53 26.33 -16.53
C GLU A 145 -15.05 26.47 -16.34
N GLU A 146 -15.45 27.14 -15.27
CA GLU A 146 -16.77 27.75 -15.15
C GLU A 146 -16.59 29.26 -15.28
N GLY A 147 -17.38 29.85 -16.18
CA GLY A 147 -17.30 31.21 -16.68
C GLY A 147 -16.70 32.28 -15.75
N ASN A 148 -15.65 32.92 -16.28
CA ASN A 148 -15.39 34.34 -16.13
C ASN A 148 -15.02 34.86 -14.73
N HIS A 149 -13.83 34.52 -14.25
CA HIS A 149 -13.02 35.46 -13.45
C HIS A 149 -11.53 35.34 -13.81
N LYS A 150 -11.02 36.36 -14.50
CA LYS A 150 -9.59 36.62 -14.74
C LYS A 150 -8.81 36.60 -13.42
N SER A 151 -7.74 35.81 -13.35
CA SER A 151 -6.48 36.31 -12.79
C SER A 151 -5.25 35.50 -13.22
N SER A 152 -4.31 36.24 -13.83
CA SER A 152 -2.85 36.08 -13.85
C SER A 152 -2.26 34.69 -14.09
N GLU A 153 -2.10 34.41 -15.38
CA GLU A 153 -1.14 33.51 -15.98
C GLU A 153 0.31 33.94 -15.62
N THR A 154 1.08 33.07 -14.97
CA THR A 154 2.55 33.13 -15.02
C THR A 154 3.04 31.94 -15.83
N VAL A 155 3.37 32.25 -17.09
CA VAL A 155 4.09 31.37 -18.01
C VAL A 155 5.48 31.09 -17.42
N ILE A 156 5.70 29.86 -17.01
CA ILE A 156 7.04 29.27 -17.01
C ILE A 156 6.94 28.06 -17.94
N GLU A 157 7.33 28.28 -19.18
CA GLU A 157 7.67 27.22 -20.12
C GLU A 157 8.83 26.43 -19.53
N ASN A 158 8.64 25.12 -19.36
CA ASN A 158 9.70 24.16 -19.64
C ASN A 158 9.10 22.77 -19.89
N GLY A 159 9.14 22.37 -21.16
CA GLY A 159 9.42 21.02 -21.65
C GLY A 159 8.62 19.85 -21.08
N ASN A 160 7.65 19.38 -21.88
CA ASN A 160 7.11 18.02 -21.89
C ASN A 160 8.13 16.96 -21.43
N ARG A 161 7.84 16.19 -20.37
CA ARG A 161 8.09 14.74 -20.31
C ARG A 161 7.07 14.05 -19.39
N ASN A 162 6.32 13.14 -20.02
CA ASN A 162 5.50 12.03 -19.52
C ASN A 162 5.63 11.70 -18.03
N ILE A 163 4.48 11.66 -17.33
CA ILE A 163 4.33 10.95 -16.07
C ILE A 163 4.32 9.45 -16.39
N ASN A 164 5.50 8.85 -16.48
CA ASN A 164 5.70 7.41 -16.47
C ASN A 164 6.37 7.06 -15.14
N ILE A 165 5.58 6.62 -14.16
CA ILE A 165 6.13 6.09 -12.90
C ILE A 165 6.43 4.61 -13.17
N GLN A 166 7.60 4.35 -13.72
CA GLN A 166 8.21 3.03 -13.78
C GLN A 166 9.31 2.92 -12.70
N THR A 167 9.06 1.95 -11.82
CA THR A 167 9.94 1.20 -10.91
C THR A 167 11.48 1.30 -11.06
N THR A 168 12.10 1.52 -9.88
CA THR A 168 13.41 1.05 -9.35
C THR A 168 14.72 1.74 -9.77
N GLN A 169 15.60 1.84 -8.75
CA GLN A 169 17.07 1.98 -8.74
C GLN A 169 17.68 3.39 -8.58
N GLU A 170 18.49 3.47 -7.51
CA GLU A 170 19.69 4.29 -7.25
C GLU A 170 19.85 5.61 -8.02
N ILE A 171 19.84 6.73 -7.29
CA ILE A 171 20.42 7.99 -7.76
C ILE A 171 21.38 8.49 -6.69
N GLU A 172 22.62 8.05 -6.84
CA GLU A 172 23.85 8.75 -6.47
C GLU A 172 23.81 10.17 -7.08
N CYS A 173 24.03 11.21 -6.27
CA CYS A 173 23.90 12.60 -6.71
C CYS A 173 25.23 13.35 -6.58
N ASP A 174 26.08 13.19 -7.60
CA ASP A 174 27.18 14.11 -7.86
C ASP A 174 26.64 15.48 -8.27
N SER A 175 26.87 16.51 -7.44
CA SER A 175 26.58 17.90 -7.76
C SER A 175 27.87 18.64 -8.13
N LYS A 176 27.99 19.09 -9.38
CA LYS A 176 29.00 20.08 -9.78
C LYS A 176 28.40 21.47 -9.91
N GLU A 177 28.91 22.34 -9.04
CA GLU A 177 29.16 23.78 -9.17
C GLU A 177 28.28 24.63 -10.10
N THR A 178 27.62 25.64 -9.50
CA THR A 178 27.79 27.03 -9.93
C THR A 178 27.63 27.98 -8.73
N GLN A 179 28.70 28.71 -8.41
CA GLN A 179 28.81 29.75 -7.39
C GLN A 179 27.94 30.97 -7.71
N ILE A 180 27.29 31.60 -6.70
CA ILE A 180 27.36 33.06 -6.46
C ILE A 180 27.27 33.36 -4.95
N SER A 181 28.42 33.76 -4.40
CA SER A 181 28.72 34.62 -3.26
C SER A 181 27.58 35.31 -2.48
N ALA A 182 27.39 34.93 -1.22
CA ALA A 182 27.02 35.87 -0.14
C ALA A 182 27.39 35.33 1.26
N THR A 183 28.20 36.12 1.98
CA THR A 183 28.25 36.23 3.46
C THR A 183 28.84 35.11 4.32
N LYS A 184 30.18 35.12 4.35
CA LYS A 184 31.10 34.88 5.49
C LYS A 184 30.50 35.32 6.85
N MET A 185 29.73 34.47 7.54
CA MET A 185 29.56 34.42 9.03
C MET A 185 28.83 33.14 9.53
N GLN A 186 28.72 32.05 8.73
CA GLN A 186 28.06 30.79 9.14
C GLN A 186 28.98 29.54 9.20
N ASP A 187 30.24 29.63 8.77
CA ASP A 187 31.09 28.46 8.47
C ASP A 187 31.43 27.50 9.63
N LYS A 188 31.25 27.87 10.91
CA LYS A 188 31.54 26.94 12.02
C LYS A 188 30.36 26.08 12.45
N SER A 189 29.12 26.53 12.22
CA SER A 189 27.92 25.77 12.58
C SER A 189 27.52 24.80 11.47
N THR A 190 27.76 25.17 10.20
CA THR A 190 27.42 24.33 9.05
C THR A 190 28.38 23.13 8.92
N GLN A 191 29.68 23.31 9.18
CA GLN A 191 30.66 22.22 9.14
C GLN A 191 30.39 21.12 10.19
N ALA A 192 30.02 21.51 11.41
CA ALA A 192 29.71 20.55 12.47
C ALA A 192 28.41 19.76 12.21
N ILE A 193 27.46 20.37 11.48
CA ILE A 193 26.23 19.70 11.04
C ILE A 193 26.55 18.74 9.89
N ASP A 194 27.36 19.15 8.91
CA ASP A 194 27.77 18.29 7.79
C ASP A 194 28.56 17.06 8.28
N ASP A 195 29.48 17.23 9.22
CA ASP A 195 30.25 16.11 9.79
C ASP A 195 29.33 15.13 10.56
N SER A 196 28.36 15.65 11.32
CA SER A 196 27.38 14.85 12.06
C SER A 196 26.43 14.07 11.14
N LEU A 197 25.96 14.69 10.05
CA LEU A 197 25.12 14.04 9.06
C LEU A 197 25.91 12.95 8.32
N ASN A 198 27.19 13.21 8.03
CA ASN A 198 28.04 12.24 7.34
C ASN A 198 28.34 11.01 8.20
N GLU A 199 28.49 11.17 9.52
CA GLU A 199 28.58 10.03 10.45
C GLU A 199 27.29 9.21 10.51
N GLU A 200 26.13 9.87 10.51
CA GLU A 200 24.82 9.20 10.53
C GLU A 200 24.56 8.44 9.22
N ILE A 201 24.91 9.04 8.07
CA ILE A 201 24.85 8.38 6.75
C ILE A 201 25.72 7.12 6.73
N ASN A 202 26.99 7.22 7.17
CA ASN A 202 27.89 6.07 7.21
C ASN A 202 27.37 4.94 8.11
N LYS A 203 26.67 5.28 9.20
CA LYS A 203 26.05 4.29 10.10
C LYS A 203 24.86 3.61 9.41
N LEU A 204 24.01 4.38 8.76
CA LEU A 204 22.85 3.87 8.00
C LEU A 204 23.28 3.00 6.82
N GLU A 205 24.35 3.35 6.12
CA GLU A 205 24.90 2.53 5.04
C GLU A 205 25.38 1.17 5.54
N LYS A 206 26.12 1.13 6.65
CA LYS A 206 26.54 -0.14 7.28
C LYS A 206 25.35 -0.99 7.72
N GLU A 207 24.32 -0.35 8.28
CA GLU A 207 23.10 -1.04 8.68
C GLU A 207 22.33 -1.59 7.47
N ASN A 208 22.22 -0.83 6.39
CA ASN A 208 21.61 -1.29 5.14
C ASN A 208 22.35 -2.47 4.51
N THR A 209 23.69 -2.46 4.52
CA THR A 209 24.50 -3.60 4.07
C THR A 209 24.18 -4.84 4.92
N ARG A 210 24.17 -4.72 6.25
CA ARG A 210 23.84 -5.84 7.13
C ARG A 210 22.42 -6.36 6.92
N LEU A 211 21.44 -5.47 6.75
CA LEU A 211 20.05 -5.84 6.49
C LEU A 211 19.90 -6.54 5.14
N THR A 212 20.70 -6.16 4.14
CA THR A 212 20.72 -6.82 2.83
C THR A 212 21.26 -8.24 2.94
N GLU A 213 22.37 -8.43 3.68
CA GLU A 213 22.93 -9.76 3.98
C GLU A 213 21.92 -10.62 4.77
N ASP A 214 21.32 -10.08 5.83
CA ASP A 214 20.31 -10.78 6.63
C ASP A 214 19.10 -11.20 5.77
N LYS A 215 18.66 -10.34 4.85
CA LYS A 215 17.57 -10.64 3.90
C LYS A 215 17.93 -11.78 2.96
N GLU A 216 19.15 -11.80 2.43
CA GLU A 216 19.62 -12.91 1.57
C GLU A 216 19.64 -14.23 2.34
N ILE A 217 20.20 -14.23 3.56
CA ILE A 217 20.24 -15.42 4.43
C ILE A 217 18.82 -15.94 4.73
N ILE A 218 17.89 -15.05 5.08
CA ILE A 218 16.50 -15.43 5.36
C ILE A 218 15.82 -15.97 4.10
N SER A 219 16.09 -15.38 2.95
CA SER A 219 15.56 -15.85 1.66
C SER A 219 16.05 -17.27 1.34
N GLU A 220 17.34 -17.55 1.53
CA GLU A 220 17.91 -18.88 1.32
C GLU A 220 17.31 -19.92 2.29
N GLN A 221 17.17 -19.56 3.56
CA GLN A 221 16.54 -20.43 4.56
C GLN A 221 15.07 -20.73 4.20
N LEU A 222 14.33 -19.73 3.74
CA LEU A 222 12.94 -19.89 3.30
C LEU A 222 12.85 -20.82 2.09
N GLN A 223 13.70 -20.63 1.08
CA GLN A 223 13.74 -21.51 -0.09
C GLN A 223 14.07 -22.95 0.30
N GLN A 224 14.99 -23.16 1.24
CA GLN A 224 15.31 -24.49 1.74
C GLN A 224 14.11 -25.13 2.46
N LYS A 225 13.39 -24.38 3.30
CA LYS A 225 12.20 -24.88 3.98
C LYS A 225 11.06 -25.20 3.03
N VAL A 226 10.91 -24.45 1.94
CA VAL A 226 9.93 -24.76 0.89
C VAL A 226 10.25 -26.10 0.24
N ARG A 227 11.52 -26.36 -0.11
CA ARG A 227 11.95 -27.66 -0.66
C ARG A 227 11.65 -28.82 0.29
N GLU A 228 11.97 -28.67 1.58
CA GLU A 228 11.66 -29.69 2.61
C GLU A 228 10.15 -29.98 2.69
N VAL A 229 9.31 -28.95 2.62
CA VAL A 229 7.84 -29.11 2.65
C VAL A 229 7.34 -29.85 1.40
N GLU A 230 7.90 -29.57 0.23
CA GLU A 230 7.54 -30.25 -1.02
C GLU A 230 7.93 -31.73 -0.99
N GLU A 231 9.12 -32.06 -0.46
CA GLU A 231 9.56 -33.44 -0.27
C GLU A 231 8.65 -34.20 0.71
N LEU A 232 8.32 -33.59 1.85
CA LEU A 232 7.41 -34.18 2.82
C LEU A 232 6.02 -34.42 2.23
N LYS A 233 5.52 -33.47 1.43
CA LYS A 233 4.24 -33.60 0.72
C LYS A 233 4.26 -34.79 -0.25
N ALA A 234 5.35 -34.97 -1.00
CA ALA A 234 5.51 -36.11 -1.91
C ALA A 234 5.52 -37.46 -1.16
N ILE A 235 6.22 -37.52 -0.02
CA ILE A 235 6.27 -38.72 0.84
C ILE A 235 4.87 -39.05 1.38
N ILE A 236 4.15 -38.06 1.91
CA ILE A 236 2.79 -38.23 2.43
C ILE A 236 1.86 -38.75 1.33
N GLN A 237 1.93 -38.17 0.13
CA GLN A 237 1.10 -38.61 -0.99
C GLN A 237 1.37 -40.07 -1.36
N LYS A 238 2.64 -40.46 -1.49
CA LYS A 238 3.02 -41.85 -1.79
C LYS A 238 2.49 -42.83 -0.74
N ASN A 239 2.59 -42.49 0.54
CA ASN A 239 2.08 -43.33 1.62
C ASN A 239 0.54 -43.44 1.58
N LEU A 240 -0.15 -42.34 1.25
CA LEU A 240 -1.61 -42.32 1.10
C LEU A 240 -2.06 -43.23 -0.04
N ASP A 241 -1.38 -43.18 -1.19
CA ASP A 241 -1.68 -44.02 -2.35
C ASP A 241 -1.48 -45.51 -2.01
N GLN A 242 -0.37 -45.85 -1.36
CA GLN A 242 -0.10 -47.22 -0.89
C GLN A 242 -1.17 -47.72 0.08
N LYS A 243 -1.57 -46.91 1.05
CA LYS A 243 -2.62 -47.27 2.02
C LYS A 243 -3.98 -47.44 1.36
N THR A 244 -4.28 -46.63 0.35
CA THR A 244 -5.52 -46.72 -0.42
C THR A 244 -5.55 -48.04 -1.21
N GLU A 245 -4.43 -48.43 -1.81
CA GLU A 245 -4.31 -49.71 -2.52
C GLU A 245 -4.45 -50.92 -1.57
N GLU A 246 -3.80 -50.88 -0.40
CA GLU A 246 -3.95 -51.92 0.63
C GLU A 246 -5.40 -52.06 1.10
N LEU A 247 -6.09 -50.93 1.33
CA LEU A 247 -7.49 -50.92 1.74
C LEU A 247 -8.41 -51.49 0.65
N ALA A 248 -8.16 -51.16 -0.62
CA ALA A 248 -8.91 -51.71 -1.74
C ALA A 248 -8.76 -53.24 -1.83
N LYS A 249 -7.53 -53.75 -1.68
CA LYS A 249 -7.26 -55.20 -1.66
C LYS A 249 -7.93 -55.90 -0.47
N ALA A 250 -7.90 -55.30 0.71
CA ALA A 250 -8.57 -55.84 1.90
C ALA A 250 -10.10 -55.88 1.74
N THR A 251 -10.68 -54.80 1.20
CA THR A 251 -12.11 -54.71 0.91
C THR A 251 -12.56 -55.77 -0.09
N GLN A 252 -11.77 -55.98 -1.15
CA GLN A 252 -12.05 -57.03 -2.14
C GLN A 252 -12.04 -58.43 -1.52
N LYS A 253 -11.03 -58.74 -0.68
CA LYS A 253 -10.95 -60.03 0.02
C LYS A 253 -12.14 -60.25 0.97
N LEU A 254 -12.54 -59.23 1.72
CA LEU A 254 -13.71 -59.30 2.59
C LEU A 254 -14.99 -59.57 1.81
N LYS A 255 -15.15 -58.93 0.65
CA LYS A 255 -16.30 -59.19 -0.23
C LYS A 255 -16.32 -60.64 -0.72
N GLN A 256 -15.19 -61.16 -1.20
CA GLN A 256 -15.08 -62.56 -1.63
C GLN A 256 -15.42 -63.55 -0.50
N LEU A 257 -14.95 -63.28 0.73
CA LEU A 257 -15.30 -64.10 1.90
C LEU A 257 -16.80 -64.01 2.24
N SER A 258 -17.38 -62.81 2.18
CA SER A 258 -18.81 -62.60 2.41
C SER A 258 -19.65 -63.39 1.42
N ASP A 259 -19.31 -63.30 0.12
CA ASP A 259 -20.01 -64.02 -0.96
C ASP A 259 -19.91 -65.54 -0.77
N ALA A 260 -18.72 -66.04 -0.37
CA ALA A 260 -18.51 -67.46 -0.08
C ALA A 260 -19.35 -67.96 1.11
N VAL A 261 -19.40 -67.20 2.20
CA VAL A 261 -20.20 -67.52 3.39
C VAL A 261 -21.69 -67.52 3.05
N GLU A 262 -22.18 -66.54 2.27
CA GLU A 262 -23.57 -66.52 1.82
C GLU A 262 -23.92 -67.75 0.97
N SER A 263 -23.01 -68.18 0.09
CA SER A 263 -23.20 -69.39 -0.72
C SER A 263 -23.30 -70.64 0.17
N GLU A 264 -22.40 -70.80 1.13
CA GLU A 264 -22.38 -71.96 2.04
C GLU A 264 -23.63 -72.01 2.93
N VAL A 265 -24.10 -70.86 3.41
CA VAL A 265 -25.37 -70.77 4.19
C VAL A 265 -26.57 -71.18 3.32
N LYS A 266 -26.61 -70.81 2.04
CA LYS A 266 -27.68 -71.22 1.12
C LYS A 266 -27.67 -72.72 0.87
N GLU A 267 -26.50 -73.33 0.64
CA GLU A 267 -26.38 -74.78 0.47
C GLU A 267 -26.86 -75.55 1.71
N ARG A 268 -26.41 -75.15 2.91
CA ARG A 268 -26.82 -75.81 4.16
C ARG A 268 -28.32 -75.70 4.44
N ARG A 269 -28.97 -74.60 4.03
CA ARG A 269 -30.44 -74.44 4.14
C ARG A 269 -31.21 -75.26 3.10
N GLY A 270 -30.62 -75.52 1.94
CA GLY A 270 -31.21 -76.36 0.89
C GLY A 270 -31.16 -77.86 1.19
N SER A 271 -30.19 -78.31 1.99
CA SER A 271 -30.03 -79.72 2.39
C SER A 271 -30.86 -80.16 3.60
N VAL A 272 -31.65 -79.25 4.22
CA VAL A 272 -32.63 -79.58 5.26
C VAL A 272 -34.01 -79.68 4.61
N LYS A 273 -34.28 -80.81 3.97
CA LYS A 273 -35.62 -81.26 3.53
C LYS A 273 -35.76 -82.74 3.79
#